data_AF-A0A8E0S407-F1
#
_entry.id   AF-A0A8E0S407-F1
#
_cell.length_a   1.000
_cell.length_b   1.000
_cell.length_c   1.000
_cell.angle_alpha   90.00
_cell.angle_beta   90.00
_cell.angle_gamma   90.00
#
_symmetry.space_group_name_H-M   'P 1'
#
loop_
_entity.id
_entity.type
_entity.pdbx_description
1 polymer ?
#
loop_
_entity_poly.entity_id
_entity_poly.type
_entity_poly.pdbx_seq_one_letter_code
_entity_poly.pdbx_strand_id
1 'polypeptide(L)'
;MQFPLEAIKHQGLKALESFDELQVESLDSMQIEDRVRYWRTRYKLDSRLEALLNEMHRDWFTPDDLKWLLGSLSSAVTKSTCEKTPVLRSIVLILDRRLSYLPWEWILSPSVESDSPRPTFTRSFSLPLVLGHLSTTLYNSLATSPENSNLAVTNCSSSQTFNPQHTFYVLNPEANLSSTQQTFEPIFQTFSTWRGVIRRLPTPEEVNTGFTDHELFIYLGHGNGSRFLLQPFNQGMCARAVTLVLGCSSGKPRWEGRYEPYSSLFNHLIAGCPLVAGLLWDVTDRDVDRFTLRFLTLWLCDENDTDGATLKRPSLGLCVSSATTACKLKHLVGKSVIVYGLPVEPDPNHVLPTPSRC
;
A
#
# COMPACT_ATOMS: atom_id res chain seq x y z
N MET A 1 28.13 -13.81 14.84
CA MET A 1 27.10 -13.02 14.13
C MET A 1 26.40 -12.19 15.20
N GLN A 2 26.84 -10.95 15.37
CA GLN A 2 26.35 -10.05 16.41
C GLN A 2 25.15 -9.33 15.79
N PHE A 3 23.95 -9.48 16.36
CA PHE A 3 22.74 -8.86 15.82
C PHE A 3 22.91 -7.32 15.76
N PRO A 4 22.49 -6.62 14.69
CA PRO A 4 22.68 -5.17 14.55
C PRO A 4 21.80 -4.32 15.50
N LEU A 5 21.08 -4.94 16.43
CA LEU A 5 20.12 -4.27 17.32
C LEU A 5 20.77 -3.34 18.36
N GLU A 6 22.10 -3.29 18.46
CA GLU A 6 22.79 -2.36 19.37
C GLU A 6 22.67 -0.89 18.93
N ALA A 7 22.63 -0.61 17.63
CA ALA A 7 22.39 0.76 17.12
C ALA A 7 21.00 1.30 17.53
N ILE A 8 20.01 0.40 17.60
CA ILE A 8 18.62 0.74 17.95
C ILE A 8 18.47 1.12 19.44
N LYS A 9 19.37 0.69 20.33
CA LYS A 9 19.18 0.88 21.79
C LYS A 9 19.14 2.35 22.25
N HIS A 10 19.86 3.26 21.59
CA HIS A 10 19.85 4.69 21.96
C HIS A 10 19.41 5.61 20.83
N GLN A 11 19.82 5.34 19.59
CA GLN A 11 19.41 6.15 18.44
C GLN A 11 17.95 5.84 18.03
N GLY A 12 17.49 4.61 18.23
CA GLY A 12 16.13 4.17 17.86
C GLY A 12 15.02 4.94 18.59
N LEU A 13 15.16 5.11 19.91
CA LEU A 13 14.18 5.86 20.71
C LEU A 13 14.12 7.34 20.32
N LYS A 14 15.28 7.97 20.14
CA LYS A 14 15.35 9.37 19.70
C LYS A 14 14.69 9.57 18.33
N ALA A 15 14.91 8.65 17.40
CA ALA A 15 14.32 8.75 16.07
C ALA A 15 12.80 8.54 16.10
N LEU A 16 12.29 7.67 16.98
CA LEU A 16 10.85 7.52 17.23
C LEU A 16 10.25 8.82 17.78
N GLU A 17 10.89 9.45 18.77
CA GLU A 17 10.46 10.75 19.32
C GLU A 17 10.48 11.83 18.24
N SER A 18 11.57 11.94 17.47
CA SER A 18 11.68 12.92 16.37
C SER A 18 10.64 12.69 15.27
N PHE A 19 10.30 11.43 15.00
CA PHE A 19 9.23 11.10 14.06
C PHE A 19 7.86 11.52 14.60
N ASP A 20 7.56 11.24 15.87
CA ASP A 20 6.31 11.63 16.51
C ASP A 20 6.15 13.16 16.55
N GLU A 21 7.18 13.89 16.96
CA GLU A 21 7.22 15.36 16.92
C GLU A 21 6.94 15.89 15.50
N LEU A 22 7.52 15.29 14.47
CA LEU A 22 7.25 15.65 13.09
C LEU A 22 5.80 15.41 12.68
N GLN A 23 5.19 14.30 13.12
CA GLN A 23 3.79 14.02 12.84
C GLN A 23 2.85 15.00 13.54
N VAL A 24 3.15 15.39 14.79
CA VAL A 24 2.42 16.43 15.52
C VAL A 24 2.51 17.76 14.78
N GLU A 25 3.71 18.22 14.42
CA GLU A 25 3.89 19.46 13.66
C GLU A 25 3.21 19.42 12.28
N SER A 26 3.21 18.26 11.62
CA SER A 26 2.49 18.04 10.37
C SER A 26 0.99 18.23 10.54
N LEU A 27 0.40 17.66 11.60
CA LEU A 27 -1.01 17.82 11.90
C LEU A 27 -1.35 19.28 12.22
N ASP A 28 -0.58 19.93 13.08
CA ASP A 28 -0.77 21.33 13.47
C ASP A 28 -0.67 22.26 12.26
N SER A 29 0.25 21.98 11.34
CA SER A 29 0.44 22.80 10.14
C SER A 29 -0.77 22.81 9.20
N MET A 30 -1.69 21.85 9.32
CA MET A 30 -2.94 21.81 8.53
C MET A 30 -3.92 22.92 8.91
N GLN A 31 -3.75 23.52 10.10
CA GLN A 31 -4.59 24.63 10.59
C GLN A 31 -4.04 26.01 10.19
N ILE A 32 -2.91 26.09 9.47
CA ILE A 32 -2.32 27.37 9.06
C ILE A 32 -3.15 27.98 7.92
N GLU A 33 -3.79 29.12 8.18
CA GLU A 33 -4.61 29.84 7.19
C GLU A 33 -3.76 30.62 6.16
N ASP A 34 -2.64 31.22 6.60
CA ASP A 34 -1.76 31.98 5.69
C ASP A 34 -1.11 31.05 4.67
N ARG A 35 -1.45 31.22 3.40
CA ARG A 35 -1.09 30.29 2.33
C ARG A 35 0.41 30.19 2.10
N VAL A 36 1.15 31.30 2.25
CA VAL A 36 2.61 31.32 2.06
C VAL A 36 3.31 30.60 3.20
N ARG A 37 2.93 30.90 4.44
CA ARG A 37 3.42 30.22 5.65
C ARG A 37 3.05 28.75 5.64
N TYR A 38 1.82 28.40 5.26
CA TYR A 38 1.36 27.02 5.11
C TYR A 38 2.33 26.23 4.24
N TRP A 39 2.56 26.67 2.99
CA TRP A 39 3.44 25.94 2.08
C TRP A 39 4.89 25.94 2.54
N ARG A 40 5.40 27.07 3.05
CA ARG A 40 6.77 27.13 3.59
C ARG A 40 6.99 26.13 4.73
N THR A 41 6.04 26.05 5.67
CA THR A 41 6.10 25.10 6.79
C THR A 41 6.01 23.66 6.29
N ARG A 42 5.03 23.35 5.44
CA ARG A 42 4.81 21.99 4.92
C ARG A 42 6.01 21.47 4.12
N TYR A 43 6.62 22.31 3.27
CA TYR A 43 7.84 21.93 2.55
C TYR A 43 9.03 21.71 3.49
N LYS A 44 9.17 22.54 4.54
CA LYS A 44 10.19 22.33 5.56
C LYS A 44 10.00 20.99 6.28
N LEU A 45 8.76 20.64 6.63
CA LEU A 45 8.43 19.35 7.25
C LEU A 45 8.67 18.17 6.31
N ASP A 46 8.34 18.31 5.03
CA ASP A 46 8.60 17.29 4.00
C ASP A 46 10.10 16.98 3.88
N SER A 47 10.94 18.01 3.77
CA SER A 47 12.41 17.84 3.76
C SER A 47 12.95 17.30 5.08
N ARG A 48 12.35 17.68 6.22
CA ARG A 48 12.76 17.14 7.53
C ARG A 48 12.44 15.65 7.65
N LEU A 49 11.31 15.21 7.10
CA LEU A 49 10.94 13.80 7.04
C LEU A 49 11.90 13.03 6.14
N GLU A 50 12.22 13.56 4.96
CA GLU A 50 13.24 12.96 4.07
C GLU A 50 14.58 12.76 4.79
N ALA A 51 15.08 13.81 5.45
CA ALA A 51 16.34 13.75 6.19
C ALA A 51 16.30 12.71 7.31
N LEU A 52 15.21 12.67 8.08
CA LEU A 52 15.03 11.70 9.17
C LEU A 52 15.01 10.25 8.67
N LEU A 53 14.30 9.97 7.58
CA LEU A 53 14.26 8.62 6.99
C LEU A 53 15.64 8.20 6.46
N ASN A 54 16.37 9.13 5.84
CA ASN A 54 17.73 8.88 5.36
C ASN A 54 18.73 8.69 6.52
N GLU A 55 18.55 9.38 7.64
CA GLU A 55 19.33 9.18 8.87
C GLU A 55 19.05 7.80 9.45
N MET A 56 17.78 7.43 9.67
CA MET A 56 17.39 6.09 10.12
C MET A 56 17.97 4.99 9.22
N HIS A 57 17.91 5.17 7.90
CA HIS A 57 18.47 4.21 6.94
C HIS A 57 19.98 4.00 7.14
N ARG A 58 20.75 5.09 7.14
CA ARG A 58 22.22 5.04 7.21
C ARG A 58 22.71 4.60 8.58
N ASP A 59 22.05 5.04 9.65
CA ASP A 59 22.52 4.84 11.00
C ASP A 59 22.15 3.44 11.53
N TRP A 60 21.04 2.87 11.06
CA TRP A 60 20.55 1.57 11.55
C TRP A 60 20.98 0.38 10.69
N PHE A 61 21.35 0.61 9.42
CA PHE A 61 21.66 -0.48 8.51
C PHE A 61 22.96 -0.23 7.75
N THR A 62 23.86 -1.21 7.82
CA THR A 62 24.98 -1.29 6.88
C THR A 62 24.51 -1.84 5.53
N PRO A 63 25.27 -1.63 4.43
CA PRO A 63 24.97 -2.26 3.15
C PRO A 63 24.89 -3.80 3.23
N ASP A 64 25.69 -4.42 4.09
CA ASP A 64 25.65 -5.87 4.30
C ASP A 64 24.39 -6.31 5.05
N ASP A 65 23.91 -5.52 6.02
CA ASP A 65 22.62 -5.78 6.69
C ASP A 65 21.47 -5.73 5.69
N LEU A 66 21.44 -4.71 4.83
CA LEU A 66 20.40 -4.56 3.80
C LEU A 66 20.47 -5.70 2.78
N LYS A 67 21.68 -6.08 2.35
CA LYS A 67 21.89 -7.22 1.44
C LYS A 67 21.47 -8.53 2.10
N TRP A 68 21.64 -8.68 3.40
CA TRP A 68 21.19 -9.85 4.14
C TRP A 68 19.66 -9.87 4.30
N LEU A 69 19.05 -8.76 4.72
CA LEU A 69 17.61 -8.60 4.94
C LEU A 69 16.78 -8.69 3.66
N LEU A 70 17.21 -7.99 2.61
CA LEU A 70 16.49 -7.88 1.33
C LEU A 70 16.97 -8.93 0.30
N GLY A 71 18.01 -9.67 0.66
CA GLY A 71 18.81 -10.49 -0.25
C GLY A 71 19.59 -9.63 -1.26
N SER A 72 20.30 -10.28 -2.20
CA SER A 72 20.91 -9.55 -3.32
C SER A 72 19.81 -8.90 -4.17
N LEU A 73 19.55 -7.61 -3.97
CA LEU A 73 18.85 -6.79 -4.96
C LEU A 73 19.79 -6.75 -6.16
N SER A 74 19.43 -7.45 -7.23
CA SER A 74 20.30 -7.52 -8.42
C SER A 74 20.51 -6.12 -8.95
N SER A 75 21.63 -5.48 -8.63
CA SER A 75 22.16 -4.36 -9.39
C SER A 75 22.36 -4.84 -10.83
N ALA A 76 21.96 -4.01 -11.79
CA ALA A 76 22.00 -4.26 -13.22
C ALA A 76 23.21 -5.09 -13.71
N VAL A 77 22.91 -6.09 -14.55
CA VAL A 77 23.73 -6.62 -15.66
C VAL A 77 25.22 -6.79 -15.36
N THR A 78 25.59 -7.88 -14.70
CA THR A 78 26.84 -8.56 -15.09
C THR A 78 26.57 -9.30 -16.39
N LYS A 79 27.23 -8.91 -17.48
CA LYS A 79 27.30 -9.65 -18.74
C LYS A 79 27.86 -11.06 -18.47
N SER A 80 26.99 -11.99 -18.13
CA SER A 80 27.27 -13.40 -17.98
C SER A 80 26.04 -14.14 -18.47
N THR A 81 26.26 -14.89 -19.56
CA THR A 81 25.28 -15.64 -20.34
C THR A 81 24.56 -16.69 -19.50
N CYS A 82 23.42 -16.30 -18.92
CA CYS A 82 22.22 -17.13 -18.70
C CYS A 82 21.13 -16.17 -18.19
N GLU A 83 20.20 -15.77 -19.05
CA GLU A 83 19.11 -14.85 -18.74
C GLU A 83 18.20 -15.42 -17.65
N LYS A 84 18.50 -15.11 -16.38
CA LYS A 84 17.53 -15.16 -15.30
C LYS A 84 17.00 -13.75 -15.12
N THR A 85 15.79 -13.50 -15.60
CA THR A 85 15.07 -12.26 -15.35
C THR A 85 15.07 -11.94 -13.85
N PRO A 86 15.29 -10.68 -13.44
CA PRO A 86 15.26 -10.32 -12.04
C PRO A 86 13.86 -10.63 -11.47
N VAL A 87 13.82 -11.55 -10.52
CA VAL A 87 12.62 -11.86 -9.75
C VAL A 87 12.32 -10.66 -8.87
N LEU A 88 11.22 -9.96 -9.13
CA LEU A 88 10.73 -8.91 -8.25
C LEU A 88 10.41 -9.56 -6.90
N ARG A 89 11.15 -9.19 -5.87
CA ARG A 89 10.99 -9.77 -4.53
C ARG A 89 9.90 -9.04 -3.77
N SER A 90 9.12 -9.81 -3.04
CA SER A 90 8.16 -9.27 -2.09
C SER A 90 8.57 -9.63 -0.67
N ILE A 91 8.41 -8.69 0.26
CA ILE A 91 8.86 -8.79 1.65
C ILE A 91 7.68 -8.44 2.55
N VAL A 92 7.30 -9.40 3.41
CA VAL A 92 6.26 -9.20 4.43
C VAL A 92 6.91 -8.85 5.76
N LEU A 93 6.70 -7.63 6.24
CA LEU A 93 7.22 -7.11 7.49
C LEU A 93 6.29 -7.49 8.64
N ILE A 94 6.79 -8.27 9.60
CA ILE A 94 6.12 -8.52 10.89
C ILE A 94 6.85 -7.68 11.94
N LEU A 95 6.23 -6.57 12.31
CA LEU A 95 6.86 -5.53 13.11
C LEU A 95 6.47 -5.66 14.58
N ASP A 96 7.44 -5.45 15.47
CA ASP A 96 7.17 -5.30 16.90
C ASP A 96 6.25 -4.11 17.16
N ARG A 97 5.45 -4.23 18.23
CA ARG A 97 4.52 -3.23 18.73
C ARG A 97 5.00 -1.79 18.59
N ARG A 98 6.19 -1.45 19.09
CA ARG A 98 6.66 -0.04 19.10
C ARG A 98 7.14 0.46 17.74
N LEU A 99 7.40 -0.45 16.83
CA LEU A 99 7.98 -0.18 15.52
C LEU A 99 6.92 -0.07 14.44
N SER A 100 5.68 -0.52 14.70
CA SER A 100 4.60 -0.53 13.72
C SER A 100 4.23 0.85 13.17
N TYR A 101 4.59 1.95 13.85
CA TYR A 101 4.32 3.30 13.35
C TYR A 101 5.33 3.81 12.34
N LEU A 102 6.55 3.26 12.32
CA LEU A 102 7.58 3.78 11.46
C LEU A 102 7.31 3.39 10.00
N PRO A 103 7.60 4.25 9.03
CA PRO A 103 7.47 3.97 7.60
C PRO A 103 8.63 3.08 7.10
N TRP A 104 8.71 1.83 7.58
CA TRP A 104 9.81 0.90 7.30
C TRP A 104 10.08 0.66 5.81
N GLU A 105 9.06 0.73 4.96
CA GLU A 105 9.17 0.60 3.50
C GLU A 105 10.07 1.67 2.89
N TRP A 106 10.19 2.81 3.59
CA TRP A 106 10.97 3.97 3.21
C TRP A 106 12.28 4.09 3.99
N ILE A 107 12.38 3.45 5.16
CA ILE A 107 13.64 3.30 5.90
C ILE A 107 14.51 2.23 5.24
N LEU A 108 13.93 1.10 4.83
CA LEU A 108 14.67 0.00 4.19
C LEU A 108 15.03 0.29 2.73
N SER A 109 14.24 1.13 2.07
CA SER A 109 14.44 1.52 0.66
C SER A 109 14.06 3.00 0.47
N PRO A 110 14.98 3.93 0.81
CA PRO A 110 14.68 5.37 0.79
C PRO A 110 14.65 5.98 -0.61
N SER A 111 15.38 5.39 -1.56
CA SER A 111 15.47 5.88 -2.93
C SER A 111 14.12 5.84 -3.63
N VAL A 112 13.86 6.87 -4.43
CA VAL A 112 12.66 7.01 -5.25
C VAL A 112 13.04 7.02 -6.74
N GLU A 113 14.27 6.62 -7.08
CA GLU A 113 14.72 6.53 -8.47
C GLU A 113 13.94 5.42 -9.20
N SER A 114 13.28 5.82 -10.29
CA SER A 114 12.30 5.01 -11.04
C SER A 114 12.84 3.69 -11.59
N ASP A 115 14.16 3.59 -11.76
CA ASP A 115 14.78 2.51 -12.53
C ASP A 115 15.53 1.51 -11.63
N SER A 116 15.52 1.73 -10.31
CA SER A 116 16.13 0.79 -9.37
C SER A 116 15.14 -0.33 -8.98
N PRO A 117 15.58 -1.61 -8.94
CA PRO A 117 14.70 -2.71 -8.56
C PRO A 117 14.27 -2.56 -7.10
N ARG A 118 13.02 -2.13 -6.89
CA ARG A 118 12.41 -1.97 -5.57
C ARG A 118 11.58 -3.19 -5.18
N PRO A 119 11.83 -3.80 -4.00
CA PRO A 119 10.94 -4.84 -3.47
C PRO A 119 9.54 -4.32 -3.21
N THR A 120 8.54 -5.18 -3.35
CA THR A 120 7.20 -4.90 -2.80
C THR A 120 7.23 -5.19 -1.31
N PHE A 121 7.14 -4.14 -0.49
CA PHE A 121 6.98 -4.29 0.94
C PHE A 121 5.49 -4.33 1.30
N THR A 122 5.10 -5.34 2.08
CA THR A 122 3.82 -5.37 2.78
C THR A 122 4.06 -5.61 4.26
N ARG A 123 3.02 -5.45 5.09
CA ARG A 123 3.06 -5.67 6.53
C ARG A 123 2.10 -6.78 6.93
N SER A 124 2.41 -7.49 8.01
CA SER A 124 1.46 -8.33 8.73
C SER A 124 1.64 -8.12 10.23
N PHE A 125 0.57 -8.35 11.01
CA PHE A 125 0.62 -8.25 12.47
C PHE A 125 0.91 -9.60 13.14
N SER A 126 0.93 -10.71 12.38
CA SER A 126 1.30 -12.01 12.94
C SER A 126 1.77 -12.99 11.87
N LEU A 127 2.71 -13.87 12.23
CA LEU A 127 3.14 -14.97 11.37
C LEU A 127 1.99 -15.98 11.07
N PRO A 128 1.15 -16.37 12.03
CA PRO A 128 0.00 -17.24 11.76
C PRO A 128 -0.95 -16.69 10.69
N LEU A 129 -1.21 -15.38 10.65
CA LEU A 129 -2.03 -14.78 9.60
C LEU A 129 -1.38 -14.95 8.21
N VAL A 130 -0.07 -14.69 8.10
CA VAL A 130 0.67 -14.88 6.84
C VAL A 130 0.57 -16.32 6.37
N LEU A 131 0.78 -17.28 7.26
CA LEU A 131 0.66 -18.70 6.95
C LEU A 131 -0.76 -19.08 6.53
N GLY A 132 -1.78 -18.59 7.23
CA GLY A 132 -3.18 -18.85 6.89
C GLY A 132 -3.58 -18.30 5.51
N HIS A 133 -3.15 -17.08 5.18
CA HIS A 133 -3.38 -16.50 3.85
C HIS A 133 -2.64 -17.28 2.76
N LEU A 134 -1.36 -17.65 2.98
CA LEU A 134 -0.61 -18.47 2.02
C LEU A 134 -1.28 -19.84 1.79
N SER A 135 -1.71 -20.51 2.85
CA SER A 135 -2.43 -21.79 2.74
C SER A 135 -3.74 -21.66 1.98
N THR A 136 -4.49 -20.57 2.19
CA THR A 136 -5.74 -20.30 1.47
C THR A 136 -5.49 -20.08 -0.02
N THR A 137 -4.46 -19.31 -0.38
CA THR A 137 -4.07 -19.07 -1.78
C THR A 137 -3.65 -20.37 -2.46
N LEU A 138 -2.87 -21.22 -1.79
CA LEU A 138 -2.48 -22.54 -2.32
C LEU A 138 -3.70 -23.46 -2.52
N TYR A 139 -4.61 -23.50 -1.55
CA TYR A 139 -5.83 -24.31 -1.65
C TYR A 139 -6.72 -23.88 -2.81
N ASN A 140 -6.93 -22.56 -2.98
CA ASN A 140 -7.73 -22.02 -4.08
C ASN A 140 -7.12 -22.33 -5.45
N SER A 141 -5.79 -22.25 -5.57
CA SER A 141 -5.08 -22.60 -6.80
C SER A 141 -5.29 -24.08 -7.18
N LEU A 142 -5.21 -24.99 -6.20
CA LEU A 142 -5.46 -26.42 -6.41
C LEU A 142 -6.91 -26.72 -6.79
N ALA A 143 -7.87 -26.04 -6.16
CA ALA A 143 -9.30 -26.21 -6.46
C ALA A 143 -9.67 -25.81 -7.90
N THR A 144 -8.98 -24.81 -8.46
CA THR A 144 -9.21 -24.33 -9.84
C THR A 144 -8.54 -25.17 -10.93
N SER A 145 -7.68 -26.16 -10.58
CA SER A 145 -6.97 -27.00 -11.56
C SER A 145 -6.83 -28.46 -11.08
N PRO A 146 -7.95 -29.21 -10.98
CA PRO A 146 -7.96 -30.58 -10.45
C PRO A 146 -7.27 -31.63 -11.34
N GLU A 147 -6.94 -31.33 -12.60
CA GLU A 147 -6.44 -32.33 -13.57
C GLU A 147 -4.92 -32.60 -13.54
N ASN A 148 -4.13 -31.86 -12.75
CA ASN A 148 -2.68 -32.07 -12.61
C ASN A 148 -2.28 -32.57 -11.21
N SER A 149 -2.79 -33.74 -10.81
CA SER A 149 -2.53 -34.37 -9.51
C SER A 149 -1.13 -34.98 -9.32
N ASN A 150 -0.17 -34.69 -10.22
CA ASN A 150 1.21 -35.19 -10.17
C ASN A 150 2.26 -34.07 -10.12
N LEU A 151 1.98 -32.99 -9.39
CA LEU A 151 2.94 -31.89 -9.23
C LEU A 151 3.69 -32.04 -7.91
N ALA A 152 4.98 -32.37 -8.04
CA ALA A 152 5.97 -32.01 -7.04
C ALA A 152 5.74 -30.56 -6.59
N VAL A 153 6.08 -30.24 -5.35
CA VAL A 153 6.16 -28.88 -4.81
C VAL A 153 7.31 -28.14 -5.54
N THR A 154 7.18 -27.96 -6.84
CA THR A 154 8.08 -27.18 -7.69
C THR A 154 7.57 -25.75 -7.63
N ASN A 155 8.22 -24.93 -6.81
CA ASN A 155 8.16 -23.46 -6.79
C ASN A 155 6.89 -22.87 -7.41
N CYS A 156 5.77 -22.88 -6.68
CA CYS A 156 4.57 -22.11 -7.01
C CYS A 156 4.93 -20.63 -7.07
N SER A 157 5.35 -20.19 -8.25
CA SER A 157 5.79 -18.83 -8.57
C SER A 157 4.64 -17.98 -9.12
N SER A 158 3.41 -18.50 -9.09
CA SER A 158 2.22 -17.76 -9.50
C SER A 158 1.86 -16.77 -8.39
N SER A 159 2.31 -15.53 -8.55
CA SER A 159 1.80 -14.41 -7.74
C SER A 159 0.27 -14.41 -7.79
N GLN A 160 -0.37 -14.25 -6.64
CA GLN A 160 -1.82 -14.08 -6.59
C GLN A 160 -2.20 -12.87 -7.44
N THR A 161 -3.22 -13.02 -8.28
CA THR A 161 -3.74 -11.93 -9.10
C THR A 161 -5.18 -11.61 -8.78
N PHE A 162 -5.65 -10.44 -9.21
CA PHE A 162 -7.04 -10.01 -9.12
C PHE A 162 -7.46 -9.28 -10.39
N ASN A 163 -8.74 -9.35 -10.75
CA ASN A 163 -9.32 -8.69 -11.90
C ASN A 163 -9.81 -7.27 -11.52
N PRO A 164 -9.11 -6.20 -11.97
CA PRO A 164 -9.49 -4.83 -11.63
C PRO A 164 -10.75 -4.33 -12.35
N GLN A 165 -11.31 -5.09 -13.30
CA GLN A 165 -12.61 -4.78 -13.90
C GLN A 165 -13.76 -5.06 -12.91
N HIS A 166 -13.59 -6.00 -11.99
CA HIS A 166 -14.54 -6.31 -10.92
C HIS A 166 -14.26 -5.47 -9.67
N THR A 167 -14.47 -4.15 -9.79
CA THR A 167 -14.23 -3.19 -8.72
C THR A 167 -15.52 -2.68 -8.09
N PHE A 168 -15.57 -2.64 -6.76
CA PHE A 168 -16.54 -1.88 -6.00
C PHE A 168 -15.89 -0.64 -5.37
N TYR A 169 -16.48 0.55 -5.50
CA TYR A 169 -15.94 1.76 -4.88
C TYR A 169 -16.94 2.49 -3.98
N VAL A 170 -16.43 3.14 -2.94
CA VAL A 170 -17.15 4.06 -2.06
C VAL A 170 -16.43 5.39 -2.10
N LEU A 171 -17.07 6.40 -2.69
CA LEU A 171 -16.50 7.72 -2.95
C LEU A 171 -17.28 8.81 -2.22
N ASN A 172 -16.59 9.57 -1.37
CA ASN A 172 -17.14 10.70 -0.62
C ASN A 172 -18.44 10.34 0.16
N PRO A 173 -18.46 9.30 1.01
CA PRO A 173 -19.70 8.83 1.61
C PRO A 173 -20.36 9.83 2.58
N GLU A 174 -19.57 10.69 3.23
CA GLU A 174 -20.07 11.78 4.09
C GLU A 174 -20.44 13.07 3.33
N ALA A 175 -20.32 13.09 2.00
CA ALA A 175 -20.68 14.22 1.15
C ALA A 175 -19.93 15.55 1.44
N ASN A 176 -18.72 15.48 2.00
CA ASN A 176 -17.89 16.64 2.38
C ASN A 176 -16.50 16.67 1.72
N LEU A 177 -16.15 15.70 0.87
CA LEU A 177 -14.91 15.64 0.09
C LEU A 177 -15.17 16.01 -1.39
N SER A 178 -15.62 17.23 -1.62
CA SER A 178 -16.01 17.69 -2.97
C SER A 178 -14.86 17.65 -3.99
N SER A 179 -13.64 17.99 -3.58
CA SER A 179 -12.44 17.95 -4.43
C SER A 179 -12.10 16.52 -4.87
N THR A 180 -12.10 15.57 -3.94
CA THR A 180 -11.85 14.15 -4.21
C THR A 180 -12.95 13.60 -5.12
N GLN A 181 -14.22 13.90 -4.83
CA GLN A 181 -15.32 13.50 -5.70
C GLN A 181 -15.15 14.03 -7.13
N GLN A 182 -14.89 15.32 -7.31
CA GLN A 182 -14.66 15.92 -8.64
C GLN A 182 -13.50 15.28 -9.39
N THR A 183 -12.48 14.79 -8.68
CA THR A 183 -11.32 14.13 -9.27
C THR A 183 -11.65 12.71 -9.74
N PHE A 184 -12.31 11.90 -8.91
CA PHE A 184 -12.45 10.46 -9.16
C PHE A 184 -13.78 10.03 -9.76
N GLU A 185 -14.88 10.75 -9.50
CA GLU A 185 -16.20 10.42 -10.05
C GLU A 185 -16.21 10.27 -11.58
N PRO A 186 -15.73 11.26 -12.37
CA PRO A 186 -15.75 11.12 -13.83
C PRO A 186 -14.87 9.97 -14.30
N ILE A 187 -13.75 9.69 -13.63
CA ILE A 187 -12.84 8.61 -13.98
C ILE A 187 -13.48 7.25 -13.69
N PHE A 188 -14.00 7.05 -12.47
CA PHE A 188 -14.58 5.77 -12.07
C PHE A 188 -15.82 5.42 -12.89
N GLN A 189 -16.58 6.42 -13.34
CA GLN A 189 -17.73 6.24 -14.23
C GLN A 189 -17.36 5.85 -15.67
N THR A 190 -16.10 6.05 -16.11
CA THR A 190 -15.65 5.56 -17.43
C THR A 190 -15.49 4.04 -17.46
N PHE A 191 -15.23 3.42 -16.31
CA PHE A 191 -15.11 1.97 -16.19
C PHE A 191 -16.50 1.33 -16.04
N SER A 192 -17.09 0.89 -17.15
CA SER A 192 -18.47 0.38 -17.20
C SER A 192 -18.74 -0.84 -16.32
N THR A 193 -17.70 -1.60 -15.96
CA THR A 193 -17.78 -2.78 -15.09
C THR A 193 -17.71 -2.41 -13.61
N TRP A 194 -17.20 -1.23 -13.26
CA TRP A 194 -17.11 -0.79 -11.88
C TRP A 194 -18.51 -0.50 -11.33
N ARG A 195 -18.69 -0.82 -10.04
CA ARG A 195 -19.90 -0.53 -9.28
C ARG A 195 -19.52 0.27 -8.04
N GLY A 196 -20.42 1.07 -7.51
CA GLY A 196 -20.07 1.84 -6.33
C GLY A 196 -21.11 2.82 -5.84
N VAL A 197 -20.74 3.50 -4.77
CA VAL A 197 -21.55 4.47 -4.04
C VAL A 197 -20.83 5.81 -4.06
N ILE A 198 -21.56 6.88 -4.42
CA ILE A 198 -21.04 8.25 -4.46
C ILE A 198 -21.91 9.14 -3.58
N ARG A 199 -21.29 9.99 -2.76
CA ARG A 199 -21.97 11.06 -2.01
C ARG A 199 -23.10 10.57 -1.07
N ARG A 200 -22.99 9.33 -0.59
CA ARG A 200 -23.86 8.76 0.46
C ARG A 200 -23.16 7.63 1.19
N LEU A 201 -23.65 7.32 2.39
CA LEU A 201 -23.21 6.12 3.11
C LEU A 201 -23.61 4.86 2.32
N PRO A 202 -22.73 3.85 2.20
CA PRO A 202 -23.10 2.56 1.63
C PRO A 202 -23.99 1.77 2.61
N THR A 203 -24.89 0.93 2.09
CA THR A 203 -25.66 0.00 2.93
C THR A 203 -24.79 -1.19 3.38
N PRO A 204 -25.15 -1.91 4.44
CA PRO A 204 -24.44 -3.14 4.84
C PRO A 204 -24.31 -4.16 3.71
N GLU A 205 -25.37 -4.32 2.91
CA GLU A 205 -25.39 -5.25 1.77
C GLU A 205 -24.42 -4.81 0.67
N GLU A 206 -24.38 -3.52 0.35
CA GLU A 206 -23.43 -2.96 -0.62
C GLU A 206 -21.97 -3.17 -0.17
N VAL A 207 -21.69 -2.97 1.12
CA VAL A 207 -20.37 -3.24 1.69
C VAL A 207 -20.04 -4.73 1.57
N ASN A 208 -20.94 -5.60 2.01
CA ASN A 208 -20.74 -7.05 1.98
C ASN A 208 -20.45 -7.54 0.56
N THR A 209 -21.32 -7.22 -0.40
CA THR A 209 -21.15 -7.55 -1.82
C THR A 209 -19.85 -6.96 -2.40
N GLY A 210 -19.47 -5.74 -1.99
CA GLY A 210 -18.21 -5.14 -2.40
C GLY A 210 -16.98 -5.93 -1.92
N PHE A 211 -17.03 -6.56 -0.75
CA PHE A 211 -15.91 -7.34 -0.21
C PHE A 211 -15.91 -8.81 -0.65
N THR A 212 -17.09 -9.42 -0.88
CA THR A 212 -17.22 -10.85 -1.20
C THR A 212 -17.34 -11.17 -2.68
N ASP A 213 -17.99 -10.29 -3.46
CA ASP A 213 -18.38 -10.59 -4.84
C ASP A 213 -17.55 -9.81 -5.87
N HIS A 214 -16.67 -8.92 -5.39
CA HIS A 214 -15.74 -8.13 -6.20
C HIS A 214 -14.29 -8.49 -5.85
N GLU A 215 -13.36 -8.16 -6.74
CA GLU A 215 -11.94 -8.47 -6.55
C GLU A 215 -11.09 -7.27 -6.15
N LEU A 216 -11.61 -6.05 -6.37
CA LEU A 216 -11.03 -4.80 -5.88
C LEU A 216 -12.09 -3.97 -5.16
N PHE A 217 -11.77 -3.48 -3.96
CA PHE A 217 -12.58 -2.56 -3.18
C PHE A 217 -11.82 -1.26 -2.96
N ILE A 218 -12.39 -0.11 -3.36
CA ILE A 218 -11.76 1.20 -3.21
C ILE A 218 -12.62 2.10 -2.31
N TYR A 219 -12.06 2.58 -1.22
CA TYR A 219 -12.67 3.56 -0.34
C TYR A 219 -11.89 4.87 -0.38
N LEU A 220 -12.56 5.93 -0.84
CA LEU A 220 -12.07 7.32 -0.82
C LEU A 220 -12.98 8.14 0.11
N GLY A 221 -12.58 8.27 1.36
CA GLY A 221 -13.39 8.88 2.43
C GLY A 221 -12.59 9.21 3.68
N HIS A 222 -13.27 9.52 4.79
CA HIS A 222 -12.62 9.86 6.05
C HIS A 222 -12.15 8.64 6.84
N GLY A 223 -10.91 8.71 7.33
CA GLY A 223 -10.37 7.67 8.20
C GLY A 223 -10.38 6.30 7.55
N ASN A 224 -10.78 5.30 8.32
CA ASN A 224 -10.79 3.90 7.92
C ASN A 224 -12.18 3.35 7.56
N GLY A 225 -13.19 4.21 7.43
CA GLY A 225 -14.57 3.76 7.18
C GLY A 225 -15.13 2.80 8.24
N SER A 226 -14.58 2.76 9.46
CA SER A 226 -14.95 1.80 10.52
C SER A 226 -16.43 1.80 10.89
N ARG A 227 -17.15 2.88 10.59
CA ARG A 227 -18.60 3.00 10.78
C ARG A 227 -19.42 2.04 9.90
N PHE A 228 -18.89 1.61 8.75
CA PHE A 228 -19.64 0.80 7.80
C PHE A 228 -18.81 -0.29 7.09
N LEU A 229 -17.49 -0.14 6.92
CA LEU A 229 -16.67 -1.12 6.20
C LEU A 229 -16.42 -2.43 6.97
N LEU A 230 -16.69 -2.48 8.27
CA LEU A 230 -16.41 -3.66 9.11
C LEU A 230 -17.49 -4.75 9.04
N GLN A 231 -18.53 -4.57 8.24
CA GLN A 231 -19.65 -5.53 8.14
C GLN A 231 -19.20 -6.97 7.79
N PRO A 232 -18.31 -7.20 6.80
CA PRO A 232 -17.86 -8.56 6.48
C PRO A 232 -17.19 -9.25 7.66
N PHE A 233 -16.35 -8.54 8.41
CA PHE A 233 -15.71 -9.05 9.62
C PHE A 233 -16.72 -9.36 10.72
N ASN A 234 -17.63 -8.42 11.01
CA ASN A 234 -18.63 -8.57 12.06
C ASN A 234 -19.59 -9.74 11.81
N GLN A 235 -19.86 -10.05 10.54
CA GLN A 235 -20.75 -11.13 10.13
C GLN A 235 -20.01 -12.45 9.85
N GLY A 236 -18.68 -12.49 10.01
CA GLY A 236 -17.87 -13.69 9.76
C GLY A 236 -17.85 -14.12 8.29
N MET A 237 -17.98 -13.17 7.36
CA MET A 237 -17.95 -13.43 5.92
C MET A 237 -16.51 -13.59 5.43
N CYS A 238 -16.35 -14.35 4.34
CA CYS A 238 -15.08 -14.50 3.64
C CYS A 238 -14.94 -13.43 2.56
N ALA A 239 -14.29 -12.32 2.91
CA ALA A 239 -13.88 -11.31 1.95
C ALA A 239 -12.79 -11.85 1.01
N ARG A 240 -12.81 -11.41 -0.25
CA ARG A 240 -11.78 -11.74 -1.25
C ARG A 240 -11.18 -10.51 -1.94
N ALA A 241 -11.82 -9.35 -1.80
CA ALA A 241 -11.40 -8.14 -2.47
C ALA A 241 -10.05 -7.64 -1.94
N VAL A 242 -9.12 -7.37 -2.87
CA VAL A 242 -7.99 -6.48 -2.62
C VAL A 242 -8.56 -5.10 -2.26
N THR A 243 -8.14 -4.53 -1.14
CA THR A 243 -8.83 -3.36 -0.56
C THR A 243 -7.91 -2.16 -0.46
N LEU A 244 -8.37 -1.00 -0.92
CA LEU A 244 -7.71 0.30 -0.75
C LEU A 244 -8.57 1.18 0.16
N VAL A 245 -8.12 1.44 1.39
CA VAL A 245 -8.80 2.32 2.34
C VAL A 245 -8.03 3.64 2.43
N LEU A 246 -8.33 4.57 1.53
CA LEU A 246 -7.57 5.81 1.37
C LEU A 246 -8.28 6.97 2.08
N GLY A 247 -8.06 7.03 3.39
CA GLY A 247 -8.46 8.13 4.25
C GLY A 247 -7.39 8.39 5.31
N CYS A 248 -7.36 9.60 5.87
CA CYS A 248 -6.33 10.02 6.82
C CYS A 248 -6.19 9.04 8.00
N SER A 249 -4.95 8.61 8.28
CA SER A 249 -4.65 7.66 9.36
C SER A 249 -5.42 6.33 9.28
N SER A 250 -5.93 5.92 8.12
CA SER A 250 -6.72 4.69 7.96
C SER A 250 -5.96 3.42 8.34
N GLY A 251 -4.65 3.41 8.07
CA GLY A 251 -3.73 2.32 8.39
C GLY A 251 -2.96 2.50 9.68
N LYS A 252 -3.12 3.63 10.38
CA LYS A 252 -2.36 3.94 11.61
C LYS A 252 -2.66 2.90 12.71
N PRO A 253 -1.66 2.14 13.17
CA PRO A 253 -1.82 1.30 14.34
C PRO A 253 -2.03 2.17 15.59
N ARG A 254 -2.94 1.74 16.46
CA ARG A 254 -3.23 2.36 17.76
C ARG A 254 -2.64 1.49 18.87
N TRP A 255 -2.03 2.12 19.87
CA TRP A 255 -1.57 1.46 21.08
C TRP A 255 -2.51 1.79 22.23
N GLU A 256 -3.13 0.77 22.79
CA GLU A 256 -3.95 0.91 23.98
C GLU A 256 -3.30 0.16 25.14
N GLY A 257 -2.88 0.89 26.17
CA GLY A 257 -2.28 0.30 27.37
C GLY A 257 -1.05 -0.57 27.09
N ARG A 258 -1.18 -1.88 27.35
CA ARG A 258 -0.11 -2.89 27.11
C ARG A 258 -0.44 -3.89 25.99
N TYR A 259 -1.54 -3.68 25.25
CA TYR A 259 -1.97 -4.57 24.19
C TYR A 259 -1.15 -4.40 22.91
N GLU A 260 -1.12 -5.44 22.08
CA GLU A 260 -0.59 -5.39 20.71
C GLU A 260 -1.21 -4.24 19.92
N PRO A 261 -0.46 -3.63 18.98
CA PRO A 261 -1.00 -2.54 18.19
C PRO A 261 -2.20 -3.03 17.39
N TYR A 262 -3.22 -2.19 17.26
CA TYR A 262 -4.42 -2.52 16.52
C TYR A 262 -4.69 -1.49 15.42
N SER A 263 -5.00 -1.98 14.22
CA SER A 263 -5.54 -1.16 13.14
C SER A 263 -6.84 -1.81 12.66
N SER A 264 -7.84 -0.99 12.33
CA SER A 264 -9.08 -1.51 11.73
C SER A 264 -8.84 -2.27 10.43
N LEU A 265 -7.73 -1.99 9.73
CA LEU A 265 -7.37 -2.73 8.52
C LEU A 265 -7.10 -4.21 8.80
N PHE A 266 -6.76 -4.57 10.05
CA PHE A 266 -6.55 -5.95 10.45
C PHE A 266 -7.85 -6.76 10.37
N ASN A 267 -9.01 -6.13 10.63
CA ASN A 267 -10.30 -6.81 10.51
C ASN A 267 -10.56 -7.26 9.06
N HIS A 268 -10.17 -6.46 8.07
CA HIS A 268 -10.31 -6.82 6.66
C HIS A 268 -9.43 -8.02 6.31
N LEU A 269 -8.19 -8.06 6.80
CA LEU A 269 -7.30 -9.22 6.63
C LEU A 269 -7.85 -10.48 7.31
N ILE A 270 -8.41 -10.34 8.53
CA ILE A 270 -9.02 -11.44 9.27
C ILE A 270 -10.29 -11.94 8.56
N ALA A 271 -11.06 -11.05 7.95
CA ALA A 271 -12.21 -11.41 7.12
C ALA A 271 -11.81 -12.09 5.81
N GLY A 272 -10.53 -12.10 5.42
CA GLY A 272 -10.03 -12.83 4.25
C GLY A 272 -9.49 -11.96 3.11
N CYS A 273 -9.51 -10.62 3.24
CA CYS A 273 -8.89 -9.75 2.24
C CYS A 273 -7.41 -10.13 2.07
N PRO A 274 -6.93 -10.39 0.84
CA PRO A 274 -5.55 -10.81 0.62
C PRO A 274 -4.56 -9.65 0.83
N LEU A 275 -5.00 -8.42 0.52
CA LEU A 275 -4.22 -7.20 0.61
C LEU A 275 -5.12 -6.04 1.02
N VAL A 276 -4.64 -5.20 1.94
CA VAL A 276 -5.34 -3.98 2.39
C VAL A 276 -4.35 -2.83 2.49
N ALA A 277 -4.52 -1.80 1.66
CA ALA A 277 -3.72 -0.59 1.71
C ALA A 277 -4.40 0.52 2.52
N GLY A 278 -3.62 1.37 3.17
CA GLY A 278 -4.12 2.55 3.86
C GLY A 278 -3.02 3.57 4.15
N LEU A 279 -3.37 4.62 4.90
CA LEU A 279 -2.49 5.74 5.21
C LEU A 279 -2.04 5.67 6.67
N LEU A 280 -0.74 5.74 6.88
CA LEU A 280 -0.11 5.62 8.20
C LEU A 280 -0.32 6.86 9.07
N TRP A 281 -0.56 8.04 8.47
CA TRP A 281 -0.82 9.30 9.18
C TRP A 281 -1.76 10.21 8.39
N ASP A 282 -2.04 11.39 8.93
CA ASP A 282 -2.94 12.37 8.33
C ASP A 282 -2.29 13.08 7.13
N VAL A 283 -3.03 13.16 6.03
CA VAL A 283 -2.58 13.75 4.77
C VAL A 283 -3.54 14.83 4.29
N THR A 284 -3.15 15.58 3.27
CA THR A 284 -4.00 16.64 2.69
C THR A 284 -4.70 16.12 1.44
N ASP A 285 -6.03 16.26 1.39
CA ASP A 285 -6.93 15.71 0.36
C ASP A 285 -6.37 15.85 -1.07
N ARG A 286 -6.10 17.09 -1.51
CA ARG A 286 -5.67 17.35 -2.90
C ARG A 286 -4.35 16.70 -3.29
N ASP A 287 -3.49 16.37 -2.34
CA ASP A 287 -2.18 15.79 -2.66
C ASP A 287 -2.23 14.26 -2.59
N VAL A 288 -3.03 13.69 -1.68
CA VAL A 288 -3.32 12.25 -1.71
C VAL A 288 -4.20 11.87 -2.91
N ASP A 289 -5.05 12.77 -3.41
CA ASP A 289 -5.79 12.57 -4.66
C ASP A 289 -4.81 12.42 -5.85
N ARG A 290 -3.75 13.25 -5.92
CA ARG A 290 -2.71 13.13 -6.95
C ARG A 290 -1.97 11.81 -6.87
N PHE A 291 -1.58 11.42 -5.65
CA PHE A 291 -0.97 10.12 -5.39
C PHE A 291 -1.88 9.01 -5.90
N THR A 292 -3.14 9.01 -5.45
CA THR A 292 -4.10 7.93 -5.68
C THR A 292 -4.39 7.78 -7.16
N LEU A 293 -4.59 8.89 -7.88
CA LEU A 293 -4.77 8.85 -9.32
C LEU A 293 -3.55 8.25 -10.02
N ARG A 294 -2.33 8.73 -9.71
CA ARG A 294 -1.10 8.20 -10.32
C ARG A 294 -0.89 6.73 -9.99
N PHE A 295 -1.16 6.33 -8.74
CA PHE A 295 -1.05 4.94 -8.29
C PHE A 295 -2.02 4.02 -9.02
N LEU A 296 -3.31 4.38 -9.10
CA LEU A 296 -4.31 3.58 -9.79
C LEU A 296 -4.01 3.47 -11.29
N THR A 297 -3.57 4.55 -11.93
CA THR A 297 -3.16 4.51 -13.35
C THR A 297 -1.97 3.57 -13.56
N LEU A 298 -0.90 3.71 -12.77
CA LEU A 298 0.30 2.87 -12.90
C LEU A 298 0.01 1.39 -12.62
N TRP A 299 -0.86 1.11 -11.66
CA TRP A 299 -1.09 -0.25 -11.20
C TRP A 299 -2.15 -0.97 -12.05
N LEU A 300 -3.26 -0.31 -12.37
CA LEU A 300 -4.43 -0.96 -12.96
C LEU A 300 -4.55 -0.75 -14.48
N CYS A 301 -4.04 0.36 -15.01
CA CYS A 301 -4.22 0.72 -16.41
C CYS A 301 -3.08 0.21 -17.30
N ASP A 302 -3.37 0.13 -18.60
CA ASP A 302 -2.36 -0.12 -19.62
C ASP A 302 -1.80 1.22 -20.13
N GLU A 303 -0.56 1.57 -19.76
CA GLU A 303 0.15 2.77 -20.28
C GLU A 303 0.81 2.51 -21.66
N ASN A 304 0.59 1.35 -22.30
CA ASN A 304 1.21 1.00 -23.58
C ASN A 304 0.58 1.71 -24.79
N ASP A 305 1.00 2.95 -25.05
CA ASP A 305 0.78 3.65 -26.33
C ASP A 305 2.09 3.76 -27.16
N THR A 306 3.11 2.96 -26.85
CA THR A 306 4.40 2.93 -27.59
C THR A 306 4.77 1.51 -28.02
N ASP A 307 4.71 1.29 -29.33
CA ASP A 307 5.29 0.21 -30.14
C ASP A 307 6.01 -0.96 -29.41
N GLY A 308 5.38 -2.14 -29.48
CA GLY A 308 6.08 -3.38 -29.84
C GLY A 308 7.05 -4.04 -28.84
N ALA A 309 7.30 -3.48 -27.66
CA ALA A 309 8.10 -4.13 -26.62
C ALA A 309 7.20 -4.57 -25.46
N THR A 310 7.26 -5.84 -25.08
CA THR A 310 6.60 -6.44 -23.91
C THR A 310 7.22 -5.85 -22.62
N LEU A 311 6.92 -4.59 -22.31
CA LEU A 311 7.31 -3.96 -21.07
C LEU A 311 6.55 -4.64 -19.93
N LYS A 312 7.31 -5.37 -19.11
CA LYS A 312 6.84 -6.04 -17.90
C LYS A 312 6.17 -5.00 -16.99
N ARG A 313 4.92 -5.24 -16.61
CA ARG A 313 4.17 -4.36 -15.68
C ARG A 313 4.98 -4.06 -14.42
N PRO A 314 4.93 -2.82 -13.91
CA PRO A 314 5.57 -2.48 -12.64
C PRO A 314 4.94 -3.27 -11.49
N SER A 315 5.75 -3.66 -10.49
CA SER A 315 5.21 -4.25 -9.26
C SER A 315 4.46 -3.22 -8.43
N LEU A 316 3.59 -3.67 -7.53
CA LEU A 316 2.92 -2.85 -6.53
C LEU A 316 3.90 -1.89 -5.82
N GLY A 317 5.05 -2.40 -5.37
CA GLY A 317 6.07 -1.58 -4.70
C GLY A 317 6.62 -0.46 -5.58
N LEU A 318 6.82 -0.73 -6.88
CA LEU A 318 7.24 0.29 -7.85
C LEU A 318 6.11 1.28 -8.15
N CYS A 319 4.86 0.83 -8.27
CA CYS A 319 3.71 1.71 -8.44
C CYS A 319 3.54 2.68 -7.28
N VAL A 320 3.61 2.19 -6.03
CA VAL A 320 3.57 3.03 -4.82
C VAL A 320 4.73 4.02 -4.81
N SER A 321 5.95 3.57 -5.13
CA SER A 321 7.15 4.41 -5.23
C SER A 321 6.96 5.56 -6.21
N SER A 322 6.60 5.22 -7.45
CA SER A 322 6.47 6.15 -8.56
C SER A 322 5.32 7.12 -8.34
N ALA A 323 4.22 6.69 -7.72
CA ALA A 323 3.09 7.55 -7.39
C ALA A 323 3.44 8.70 -6.42
N THR A 324 4.48 8.54 -5.57
CA THR A 324 4.93 9.65 -4.70
C THR A 324 5.40 10.88 -5.47
N THR A 325 5.89 10.70 -6.70
CA THR A 325 6.37 11.81 -7.55
C THR A 325 5.24 12.73 -8.04
N ALA A 326 3.99 12.28 -7.97
CA ALA A 326 2.83 13.11 -8.28
C ALA A 326 2.44 14.05 -7.12
N CYS A 327 2.94 13.80 -5.91
CA CYS A 327 2.66 14.63 -4.75
C CYS A 327 3.52 15.90 -4.76
N LYS A 328 2.95 17.02 -4.28
CA LYS A 328 3.74 18.20 -3.93
C LYS A 328 4.61 17.94 -2.70
N LEU A 329 4.07 17.21 -1.73
CA LEU A 329 4.75 16.78 -0.52
C LEU A 329 5.08 15.29 -0.66
N LYS A 330 6.17 15.01 -1.39
CA LYS A 330 6.59 13.66 -1.76
C LYS A 330 6.76 12.74 -0.56
N HIS A 331 7.23 13.27 0.57
CA HIS A 331 7.51 12.52 1.78
C HIS A 331 6.32 12.56 2.72
N LEU A 332 5.82 13.75 3.04
CA LEU A 332 4.79 13.97 4.04
C LEU A 332 3.43 13.41 3.61
N VAL A 333 3.17 13.33 2.30
CA VAL A 333 1.96 12.71 1.73
C VAL A 333 2.30 11.42 1.00
N GLY A 334 3.22 11.46 0.04
CA GLY A 334 3.49 10.30 -0.82
C GLY A 334 3.99 9.06 -0.06
N LYS A 335 4.78 9.24 1.00
CA LYS A 335 5.32 8.12 1.80
C LYS A 335 4.38 7.65 2.92
N SER A 336 3.15 8.18 2.99
CA SER A 336 2.15 7.77 4.00
C SER A 336 1.50 6.41 3.72
N VAL A 337 1.53 5.96 2.47
CA VAL A 337 0.85 4.72 2.05
C VAL A 337 1.61 3.50 2.56
N ILE A 338 0.85 2.62 3.20
CA ILE A 338 1.31 1.31 3.67
C ILE A 338 0.36 0.23 3.19
N VAL A 339 0.90 -0.98 3.04
CA VAL A 339 0.15 -2.14 2.55
C VAL A 339 0.24 -3.26 3.58
N TYR A 340 -0.89 -3.79 4.01
CA TYR A 340 -0.97 -4.99 4.83
C TYR A 340 -1.41 -6.21 4.01
N GLY A 341 -1.00 -7.40 4.42
CA GLY A 341 -1.37 -8.67 3.79
C GLY A 341 -0.28 -9.23 2.88
N LEU A 342 -0.68 -10.11 1.96
CA LEU A 342 0.19 -10.67 0.95
C LEU A 342 0.24 -9.78 -0.29
N PRO A 343 1.38 -9.70 -0.99
CA PRO A 343 1.48 -9.04 -2.29
C PRO A 343 0.55 -9.69 -3.31
N VAL A 344 -0.27 -8.88 -3.97
CA VAL A 344 -1.18 -9.29 -5.05
C VAL A 344 -1.00 -8.30 -6.20
N GLU A 345 -1.00 -8.79 -7.44
CA GLU A 345 -0.88 -7.94 -8.64
C GLU A 345 -2.14 -8.03 -9.53
N PRO A 346 -2.49 -7.01 -10.31
CA PRO A 346 -3.60 -7.10 -11.25
C PRO A 346 -3.34 -8.16 -12.31
N ASP A 347 -4.36 -8.92 -12.66
CA ASP A 347 -4.29 -9.91 -13.73
C ASP A 347 -3.88 -9.22 -15.05
N PRO A 348 -2.78 -9.65 -15.70
CA PRO A 348 -2.32 -9.06 -16.96
C PRO A 348 -3.34 -9.18 -18.10
N ASN A 349 -4.29 -10.11 -18.04
CA ASN A 349 -5.32 -10.28 -19.06
C ASN A 349 -6.52 -9.34 -18.89
N HIS A 350 -6.66 -8.70 -17.72
CA HIS A 350 -7.84 -7.91 -17.38
C HIS A 350 -7.45 -6.46 -17.06
N VAL A 351 -6.84 -5.79 -18.02
CA VAL A 351 -6.34 -4.42 -17.86
C VAL A 351 -7.48 -3.39 -17.95
N LEU A 352 -7.30 -2.24 -17.30
CA LEU A 352 -8.19 -1.09 -17.49
C LEU A 352 -7.64 -0.17 -18.58
N PRO A 353 -8.50 0.46 -19.39
CA PRO A 353 -8.04 1.51 -20.30
C PRO A 353 -7.46 2.68 -19.50
N THR A 354 -6.42 3.33 -20.01
CA THR A 354 -5.92 4.57 -19.40
C THR A 354 -6.99 5.67 -19.59
N PRO A 355 -7.46 6.32 -18.51
CA PRO A 355 -8.44 7.39 -18.62
C PRO A 355 -7.90 8.51 -19.52
N SER A 356 -8.71 8.97 -20.47
CA SER A 356 -8.41 10.15 -21.28
C SER A 356 -8.09 11.32 -20.33
N ARG A 357 -6.96 12.00 -20.51
CA ARG A 357 -6.68 13.23 -19.75
C ARG A 357 -7.75 14.26 -20.11
N CYS A 358 -8.68 14.54 -19.19
CA CYS A 358 -9.60 15.67 -19.32
C CYS A 358 -8.88 17.00 -19.15
#